data_AF-A0A9D1KCL1-F1
#
_entry.id   AF-A0A9D1KCL1-F1
#
_cell.length_a   1.000
_cell.length_b   1.000
_cell.length_c   1.000
_cell.angle_alpha   90.00
_cell.angle_beta   90.00
_cell.angle_gamma   90.00
#
_symmetry.space_group_name_H-M   'P 1'
#
loop_
_entity.id
_entity.type
_entity.pdbx_description
1 polymer ?
#
loop_
_entity_poly.entity_id
_entity_poly.type
_entity_poly.pdbx_seq_one_letter_code
_entity_poly.pdbx_strand_id
1 'polypeptide(L)'
;MGGRRKNTLRRIKLVCDIVQQHYEPGNYAKSYFKVWERYVNPVYPMCYRTLLRYIATPLRETREQPERPGQLSLFDKNDHDGTI
;
A
#
# COMPACT_ATOMS: atom_id res chain seq x y z
N MET A 1 -22.24 1.69 -2.89
CA MET A 1 -20.85 1.71 -3.39
C MET A 1 -19.99 0.89 -2.44
N GLY A 2 -19.40 -0.22 -2.91
CA GLY A 2 -18.57 -1.09 -2.07
C GLY A 2 -17.26 -0.40 -1.69
N GLY A 3 -16.88 -0.47 -0.40
CA GLY A 3 -15.63 0.10 0.10
C GLY A 3 -14.40 -0.55 -0.56
N ARG A 4 -13.29 0.19 -0.61
CA ARG A 4 -12.03 -0.36 -1.13
C ARG A 4 -11.51 -1.48 -0.23
N ARG A 5 -10.92 -2.51 -0.85
CA ARG A 5 -10.30 -3.62 -0.12
C ARG A 5 -9.14 -3.11 0.74
N LYS A 6 -8.97 -3.68 1.94
CA LYS A 6 -7.90 -3.31 2.89
C LYS A 6 -6.51 -3.28 2.25
N ASN A 7 -6.17 -4.27 1.43
CA ASN A 7 -4.87 -4.33 0.75
C ASN A 7 -4.68 -3.16 -0.25
N THR A 8 -5.74 -2.76 -0.95
CA THR A 8 -5.72 -1.60 -1.85
C THR A 8 -5.45 -0.32 -1.09
N LEU A 9 -6.05 -0.16 0.10
CA LEU A 9 -5.79 1.01 0.95
C LEU A 9 -4.34 1.04 1.46
N ARG A 10 -3.81 -0.09 1.91
CA ARG A 10 -2.40 -0.20 2.33
C ARG A 10 -1.43 0.16 1.20
N ARG A 11 -1.71 -0.32 -0.03
CA ARG A 11 -0.94 0.04 -1.23
C ARG A 11 -0.99 1.54 -1.52
N ILE A 12 -2.17 2.15 -1.48
CA ILE A 12 -2.34 3.59 -1.72
C ILE A 12 -1.53 4.38 -0.69
N LYS A 13 -1.62 4.03 0.60
CA LYS A 13 -0.86 4.65 1.68
C LYS A 13 0.65 4.59 1.42
N LEU A 14 1.19 3.39 1.20
CA LEU A 14 2.62 3.18 0.92
C LEU A 14 3.11 4.00 -0.26
N VAL A 15 2.36 4.01 -1.37
CA VAL A 15 2.73 4.79 -2.55
C VAL A 15 2.71 6.29 -2.25
N CYS A 16 1.68 6.78 -1.57
CA CYS A 16 1.60 8.19 -1.19
C CYS A 16 2.75 8.61 -0.26
N ASP A 17 3.13 7.75 0.69
CA ASP A 17 4.24 8.01 1.61
C ASP A 17 5.57 8.17 0.85
N ILE A 18 5.88 7.27 -0.10
CA ILE A 18 7.08 7.37 -0.95
C ILE A 18 7.05 8.66 -1.78
N VAL A 19 5.90 8.98 -2.38
CA VAL A 19 5.75 10.19 -3.19
C VAL A 19 5.98 11.44 -2.34
N GLN A 20 5.41 11.50 -1.14
CA GLN A 20 5.52 12.65 -0.25
C GLN A 20 6.97 12.88 0.24
N GLN A 21 7.77 11.82 0.38
CA GLN A 21 9.18 11.92 0.77
C GLN A 21 10.08 12.52 -0.32
N HIS A 22 9.74 12.33 -1.59
CA HIS A 22 10.64 12.65 -2.71
C HIS A 22 10.13 13.72 -3.67
N TYR A 23 8.83 14.03 -3.64
CA TYR A 23 8.22 15.03 -4.50
C TYR A 23 8.53 16.45 -4.03
N GLU A 24 8.98 17.30 -4.95
CA GLU A 24 9.12 18.74 -4.71
C GLU A 24 8.47 19.54 -5.84
N PRO A 25 7.50 20.43 -5.53
CA PRO A 25 6.87 21.27 -6.55
C PRO A 25 7.88 22.24 -7.15
N GLY A 26 7.81 22.44 -8.47
CA GLY A 26 8.72 23.35 -9.19
C GLY A 26 10.09 22.75 -9.53
N ASN A 27 10.42 21.54 -9.06
CA ASN A 27 11.66 20.86 -9.40
C ASN A 27 11.41 19.68 -10.35
N TYR A 28 11.85 19.80 -11.61
CA TYR A 28 11.65 18.75 -12.62
C TYR A 28 12.27 17.40 -12.22
N ALA A 29 13.44 17.42 -11.58
CA ALA A 29 14.13 16.20 -11.12
C ALA A 29 13.36 15.45 -10.01
N LYS A 30 12.43 16.15 -9.33
CA LYS A 30 11.56 15.64 -8.28
C LYS A 30 10.07 15.73 -8.65
N SER A 31 9.78 15.76 -9.95
CA SER A 31 8.41 15.65 -10.47
C SER A 31 7.82 14.28 -10.20
N TYR A 32 6.48 14.16 -10.20
CA TYR A 32 5.80 12.88 -9.99
C TYR A 32 6.28 11.76 -10.92
N PHE A 33 6.57 12.10 -12.18
CA PHE A 33 7.10 11.12 -13.13
C PHE A 33 8.49 10.62 -12.71
N LYS A 34 9.40 11.51 -12.31
CA LYS A 34 10.74 11.12 -11.85
C LYS A 34 10.73 10.38 -10.54
N VAL A 35 9.85 10.78 -9.61
CA VAL A 35 9.65 10.06 -8.35
C VAL A 35 9.09 8.67 -8.60
N TRP A 36 8.14 8.53 -9.52
CA TRP A 36 7.61 7.24 -9.93
C TRP A 36 8.67 6.33 -10.53
N GLU A 37 9.43 6.84 -11.50
CA GLU A 37 10.48 6.10 -12.19
C GLU A 37 11.56 5.60 -11.22
N ARG A 38 12.01 6.45 -10.29
CA ARG A 38 13.17 6.18 -9.43
C ARG A 38 12.85 5.51 -8.11
N TYR A 39 11.70 5.81 -7.49
CA TYR A 39 11.40 5.36 -6.13
C TYR A 39 10.18 4.46 -6.05
N VAL A 40 9.12 4.75 -6.81
CA VAL A 40 7.87 3.96 -6.71
C VAL A 40 7.96 2.68 -7.52
N ASN A 41 8.33 2.76 -8.80
CA ASN A 41 8.31 1.61 -9.71
C ASN A 41 9.23 0.44 -9.26
N PRO A 42 10.42 0.68 -8.67
CA PRO A 42 11.25 -0.39 -8.15
C PRO A 42 10.64 -1.13 -6.94
N VAL A 43 9.89 -0.41 -6.08
CA VAL A 43 9.27 -0.98 -4.87
C VAL A 43 7.89 -1.57 -5.19
N TYR A 44 7.15 -0.90 -6.06
CA TYR A 44 5.78 -1.21 -6.42
C TYR A 44 5.54 -0.99 -7.92
N PRO A 45 5.82 -1.99 -8.76
CA PRO A 45 5.66 -1.88 -10.20
C PRO A 45 4.21 -1.58 -10.57
N MET A 46 3.98 -0.40 -11.14
CA MET A 46 2.66 0.00 -11.61
C MET A 46 2.76 1.10 -12.65
N CYS A 47 1.72 1.24 -13.47
CA CYS A 47 1.68 2.30 -14.46
C CYS A 47 1.57 3.69 -13.81
N TYR A 48 2.20 4.68 -14.42
CA TYR A 48 2.17 6.08 -13.97
C TYR A 48 0.75 6.62 -13.79
N ARG A 49 -0.20 6.21 -14.65
CA ARG A 49 -1.61 6.60 -14.51
C ARG A 49 -2.22 6.13 -13.18
N THR A 50 -1.83 4.94 -12.69
CA THR A 50 -2.29 4.43 -11.40
C THR A 50 -1.74 5.26 -10.25
N LEU A 51 -0.47 5.69 -10.34
CA LEU A 51 0.13 6.62 -9.37
C LEU A 51 -0.71 7.89 -9.23
N LEU A 52 -1.00 8.56 -10.36
CA LEU A 52 -1.78 9.80 -10.35
C LEU A 52 -3.15 9.59 -9.74
N ARG A 53 -3.78 8.43 -10.00
CA ARG A 53 -5.04 8.08 -9.38
C ARG A 53 -4.91 7.95 -7.86
N TYR A 54 -3.86 7.31 -7.36
CA TYR A 54 -3.63 7.16 -5.92
C TYR A 54 -3.41 8.50 -5.23
N ILE A 55 -2.59 9.39 -5.81
CA ILE A 55 -2.34 10.74 -5.28
C ILE A 55 -3.62 11.58 -5.27
N ALA A 56 -4.43 11.50 -6.34
CA ALA A 56 -5.70 12.22 -6.43
C ALA A 56 -6.79 11.66 -5.49
N THR A 57 -6.53 10.52 -4.83
CA THR A 57 -7.53 9.87 -4.01
C THR A 57 -7.42 10.34 -2.56
N PRO A 58 -8.44 11.01 -1.99
CA PRO A 58 -8.38 11.45 -0.60
C PRO A 58 -8.32 10.26 0.35
N LEU A 59 -7.25 10.19 1.15
CA LEU A 59 -7.01 9.15 2.17
C LEU A 59 -8.02 9.17 3.33
N ARG A 60 -8.97 10.13 3.36
CA ARG A 60 -10.00 10.26 4.41
C ARG A 60 -10.91 9.03 4.57
N GLU A 61 -10.93 8.15 3.57
CA GLU A 61 -11.62 6.84 3.61
C GLU A 61 -10.80 5.71 4.27
N THR A 62 -9.56 5.99 4.69
CA THR A 62 -8.57 4.97 5.11
C THR A 62 -8.47 4.80 6.61
N ARG A 63 -9.51 5.15 7.38
CA ARG A 63 -9.54 4.81 8.81
C ARG A 63 -9.36 3.30 8.93
N GLU A 64 -8.17 2.89 9.35
CA GLU A 64 -7.79 1.50 9.56
C GLU A 64 -8.82 0.93 10.52
N GLN A 65 -9.73 0.09 10.04
CA GLN A 65 -10.50 -0.73 10.94
C GLN A 65 -9.47 -1.60 11.66
N PRO A 66 -9.41 -1.58 13.01
CA PRO A 66 -8.47 -2.38 13.76
C PRO A 66 -8.56 -3.83 13.28
N GLU A 67 -7.39 -4.48 13.19
CA GLU A 67 -7.27 -5.88 12.82
C GLU A 67 -8.31 -6.68 13.61
N ARG A 68 -9.14 -7.47 12.92
CA ARG A 68 -10.15 -8.29 13.61
C ARG A 68 -9.40 -9.37 14.40
N PRO A 69 -9.58 -9.49 15.72
CA PRO A 69 -8.97 -10.57 16.49
C PRO A 69 -9.60 -11.88 16.00
N GLY A 70 -8.87 -12.67 15.21
CA GLY A 70 -9.37 -13.95 14.68
C GLY A 70 -8.91 -14.36 13.29
N GLN A 71 -7.91 -13.70 12.69
CA GLN A 71 -7.27 -14.29 11.51
C GLN A 71 -6.42 -15.48 11.94
N LEU A 72 -6.95 -16.71 11.78
CA LEU A 72 -6.20 -17.94 11.99
C LEU A 72 -4.97 -17.99 11.07
N SER A 73 -3.83 -18.41 11.63
CA SER A 73 -2.61 -18.69 10.89
C SER A 73 -2.81 -19.95 10.05
N LEU A 74 -2.49 -19.90 8.76
CA LEU A 74 -2.55 -21.07 7.86
C LEU A 74 -1.52 -22.15 8.22
N PHE A 75 -0.59 -21.85 9.14
CA PHE A 75 0.48 -22.74 9.57
C PHE A 75 0.42 -23.05 11.06
N ASP A 76 -0.77 -23.11 11.67
CA ASP A 76 -0.93 -23.86 12.92
C ASP A 76 -0.77 -25.36 12.59
N LYS A 77 0.49 -25.79 12.55
CA LYS A 77 0.87 -27.18 12.37
C LYS A 77 0.33 -27.98 13.55
N ASN A 78 -0.54 -28.95 13.23
CA ASN A 78 -0.75 -30.17 13.99
C ASN A 78 0.62 -30.76 14.36
N ASP A 79 1.01 -30.70 15.62
CA ASP A 79 2.06 -31.54 16.19
C ASP A 79 1.80 -31.75 17.69
N HIS A 80 1.93 -33.01 18.13
CA HIS A 80 1.75 -33.61 19.48
C HIS A 80 0.31 -34.07 19.82
N ASP A 81 0.04 -35.32 20.19
CA ASP A 81 0.93 -36.43 20.58
C ASP A 81 0.18 -37.75 20.41
N GLY A 82 0.82 -38.71 19.74
CA GLY A 82 0.40 -40.10 19.80
C GLY A 82 1.07 -40.74 21.01
N THR A 83 0.37 -40.79 22.16
CA THR A 83 0.63 -41.73 23.26
C THR A 83 -0.62 -41.78 24.14
N ILE A 84 -1.35 -42.92 24.10
CA ILE A 84 -1.53 -43.92 25.16
C ILE A 84 -2.15 -45.15 24.50
#